data_AF-A0A939NK70-F1
#
_entry.id   AF-A0A939NK70-F1
#
_cell.length_a   1.000
_cell.length_b   1.000
_cell.length_c   1.000
_cell.angle_alpha   90.00
_cell.angle_beta   90.00
_cell.angle_gamma   90.00
#
_symmetry.space_group_name_H-M   'P 1'
#
loop_
_entity.id
_entity.type
_entity.pdbx_description
1 polymer ?
#
loop_
_entity_poly.entity_id
_entity_poly.type
_entity_poly.pdbx_seq_one_letter_code
_entity_poly.pdbx_strand_id
1 'polypeptide(L)'
;MIAEITPELAQTRAQEMGFNRATDDWRKLVADPNIDVVDICSPNFLHKEMAMEAISMVNMFIVKPLALTLKMPKKWSKRLNKPAS
;
A
#
# COMPACT_ATOMS: atom_id res chain seq x y z
N MET A 1 -0.36 -11.26 0.98
CA MET A 1 -0.57 -10.96 2.41
C MET A 1 -1.56 -9.83 2.48
N ILE A 2 -2.41 -9.76 3.51
CA ILE A 2 -3.37 -8.68 3.71
C ILE A 2 -3.14 -7.99 5.05
N ALA A 3 -3.33 -6.67 5.10
CA ALA A 3 -3.23 -5.86 6.30
C ALA A 3 -4.55 -5.15 6.58
N GLU A 4 -5.06 -5.25 7.81
CA GLU A 4 -6.30 -4.61 8.25
C GLU A 4 -6.10 -3.93 9.61
N ILE A 5 -7.08 -3.13 10.05
CA ILE A 5 -6.94 -2.33 11.28
C ILE A 5 -6.91 -3.16 12.57
N THR A 6 -7.46 -4.38 12.57
CA THR A 6 -7.35 -5.32 13.70
C THR A 6 -6.96 -6.72 13.23
N PRO A 7 -6.36 -7.54 14.11
CA PRO A 7 -5.99 -8.92 13.80
C PRO A 7 -7.19 -9.77 13.36
N GLU A 8 -8.35 -9.60 13.98
CA GLU A 8 -9.56 -10.36 13.70
C GLU A 8 -10.10 -10.03 12.31
N LEU A 9 -10.10 -8.75 11.95
CA LEU A 9 -10.50 -8.30 10.62
C LEU A 9 -9.51 -8.80 9.57
N ALA A 10 -8.21 -8.71 9.83
CA ALA A 10 -7.16 -9.20 8.94
C ALA A 10 -7.33 -10.69 8.64
N GLN A 11 -7.60 -11.49 9.67
CA GLN A 11 -7.79 -12.92 9.54
C GLN A 11 -9.07 -13.26 8.75
N THR A 12 -10.16 -12.55 9.02
CA THR A 12 -11.43 -12.71 8.31
C THR A 12 -11.28 -12.41 6.82
N ARG A 13 -10.69 -11.25 6.50
CA ARG A 13 -10.44 -10.84 5.10
C ARG A 13 -9.47 -11.77 4.39
N ALA A 14 -8.46 -12.28 5.09
CA ALA A 14 -7.54 -13.25 4.53
C ALA A 14 -8.25 -14.53 4.11
N GLN A 15 -9.20 -15.02 4.92
CA GLN A 15 -10.01 -16.19 4.58
C GLN A 15 -10.95 -15.91 3.40
N GLU A 16 -11.64 -14.77 3.40
CA GLU A 16 -12.58 -14.38 2.33
C GLU A 16 -11.89 -14.22 0.97
N MET A 17 -10.68 -13.66 0.95
CA MET A 17 -9.95 -13.32 -0.27
C MET A 17 -8.86 -14.36 -0.64
N GLY A 18 -8.66 -15.40 0.17
CA GLY A 18 -7.70 -16.47 -0.08
C GLY A 18 -6.23 -16.08 0.16
N PHE A 19 -5.95 -15.13 1.05
CA PHE A 19 -4.57 -14.80 1.43
C PHE A 19 -4.00 -15.76 2.47
N ASN A 20 -2.81 -16.30 2.20
CA ASN A 20 -2.11 -17.21 3.13
C ASN A 20 -1.56 -16.53 4.39
N ARG A 21 -1.47 -15.20 4.41
CA ARG A 21 -0.86 -14.41 5.50
C ARG A 21 -1.65 -13.13 5.74
N ALA A 22 -1.86 -12.80 7.01
CA ALA A 22 -2.60 -11.63 7.48
C ALA A 22 -1.78 -10.86 8.53
N THR A 23 -2.01 -9.56 8.67
CA THR A 23 -1.42 -8.74 9.75
C THR A 23 -2.33 -7.57 10.11
N ASP A 24 -2.18 -7.05 11.31
CA ASP A 24 -2.71 -5.78 11.77
C ASP A 24 -1.78 -4.58 11.51
N ASP A 25 -0.58 -4.83 10.97
CA ASP A 25 0.45 -3.82 10.74
C ASP A 25 0.89 -3.81 9.28
N TRP A 26 0.39 -2.82 8.53
CA TRP A 26 0.70 -2.65 7.12
C TRP A 26 2.19 -2.42 6.85
N ARG A 27 2.98 -1.94 7.83
CA ARG A 27 4.43 -1.74 7.64
C ARG A 27 5.16 -3.07 7.48
N LYS A 28 4.72 -4.11 8.18
CA LYS A 28 5.25 -5.48 8.01
C LYS A 28 4.97 -6.01 6.61
N LEU A 29 3.80 -5.70 6.06
CA LEU A 29 3.44 -6.07 4.69
C LEU A 29 4.34 -5.32 3.69
N VAL A 30 4.49 -4.01 3.83
CA VAL A 30 5.31 -3.20 2.91
C VAL A 30 6.81 -3.56 2.97
N ALA A 31 7.33 -3.96 4.12
CA ALA A 31 8.72 -4.34 4.31
C ALA A 31 9.03 -5.80 3.95
N ASP A 32 8.04 -6.59 3.54
CA ASP A 32 8.24 -8.00 3.23
C ASP A 32 8.95 -8.18 1.88
N PRO A 33 10.16 -8.76 1.85
CA PRO A 33 10.91 -8.96 0.61
C PRO A 33 10.25 -9.95 -0.36
N ASN A 34 9.25 -10.71 0.08
CA ASN A 34 8.51 -11.67 -0.75
C ASN A 34 7.26 -11.05 -1.41
N ILE A 35 7.07 -9.73 -1.31
CA ILE A 35 5.94 -9.01 -1.91
C ILE A 35 6.44 -8.11 -3.02
N ASP A 36 6.06 -8.43 -4.27
CA ASP A 36 6.49 -7.69 -5.46
C ASP A 36 5.67 -6.42 -5.71
N VAL A 37 4.39 -6.46 -5.31
CA VAL A 37 3.39 -5.41 -5.57
C VAL A 37 2.49 -5.23 -4.35
N VAL A 38 2.22 -3.98 -3.99
CA VAL A 38 1.25 -3.61 -2.95
C VAL A 38 0.13 -2.77 -3.56
N ASP A 39 -1.11 -3.15 -3.24
CA ASP A 39 -2.31 -2.37 -3.52
C ASP A 39 -2.82 -1.71 -2.24
N ILE A 40 -3.03 -0.39 -2.27
CA ILE A 40 -3.50 0.38 -1.11
C ILE A 40 -4.93 0.88 -1.34
N CYS A 41 -5.85 0.21 -0.65
CA CYS A 41 -7.29 0.47 -0.65
C CYS A 41 -7.79 1.10 0.67
N SER A 42 -6.89 1.59 1.53
CA SER A 42 -7.21 2.20 2.83
C SER A 42 -7.84 3.61 2.66
N PRO A 43 -8.28 4.30 3.74
CA PRO A 43 -8.78 5.67 3.60
C PRO A 43 -7.71 6.68 3.13
N ASN A 44 -8.12 7.67 2.33
CA ASN A 44 -7.24 8.63 1.64
C ASN A 44 -6.22 9.37 2.53
N PHE A 45 -6.49 9.56 3.82
CA PHE A 45 -5.55 10.24 4.72
C PHE A 45 -4.32 9.38 5.04
N LEU A 46 -4.44 8.04 4.97
CA LEU A 46 -3.34 7.10 5.17
C LEU A 46 -2.57 6.82 3.88
N HIS A 47 -3.20 6.98 2.72
CA HIS A 47 -2.56 6.73 1.42
C HIS A 47 -1.23 7.44 1.30
N LYS A 48 -1.16 8.71 1.68
CA LYS A 48 0.07 9.50 1.55
C LYS A 48 1.23 8.91 2.36
N GLU A 49 0.99 8.54 3.61
CA GLU A 49 2.02 7.97 4.49
C GLU A 49 2.43 6.58 4.01
N MET A 50 1.45 5.70 3.77
CA MET A 50 1.71 4.34 3.31
C MET A 50 2.44 4.31 1.98
N ALA A 51 2.05 5.18 1.05
CA ALA A 51 2.70 5.33 -0.23
C ALA A 51 4.12 5.89 -0.10
N MET A 52 4.36 6.82 0.83
CA MET A 52 5.70 7.36 1.09
C MET A 52 6.67 6.29 1.58
N GLU A 53 6.22 5.35 2.40
CA GLU A 53 7.07 4.24 2.86
C GLU A 53 7.23 3.18 1.76
N ALA A 54 6.10 2.77 1.15
CA ALA A 54 6.08 1.72 0.13
C ALA A 54 6.86 2.06 -1.13
N ILE A 55 6.87 3.33 -1.55
CA ILE A 55 7.57 3.73 -2.78
C ILE A 55 9.04 3.32 -2.75
N SER A 56 9.70 3.30 -1.60
CA SER A 56 11.13 2.94 -1.51
C SER A 56 11.39 1.44 -1.51
N MET A 57 10.37 0.61 -1.26
CA MET A 57 10.52 -0.81 -0.99
C MET A 57 9.86 -1.70 -2.05
N VAL A 58 8.73 -1.28 -2.61
CA VAL A 58 7.87 -2.13 -3.44
C VAL A 58 7.14 -1.33 -4.53
N ASN A 59 6.75 -1.99 -5.62
CA ASN A 59 5.90 -1.36 -6.65
C ASN A 59 4.47 -1.22 -6.13
N MET A 60 3.80 -0.12 -6.47
CA MET A 60 2.57 0.27 -5.78
C MET A 60 1.46 0.72 -6.72
N PHE A 61 0.24 0.23 -6.47
CA PHE A 61 -1.01 0.75 -7.02
C PHE A 61 -1.83 1.45 -5.92
N ILE A 62 -2.46 2.58 -6.26
CA ILE A 62 -3.26 3.38 -5.33
C ILE A 62 -4.59 3.75 -6.00
N VAL A 63 -5.69 3.45 -5.33
CA VAL A 63 -7.03 3.80 -5.80
C VAL A 63 -7.27 5.31 -5.64
N LYS A 64 -7.81 5.95 -6.67
CA LYS A 64 -8.09 7.40 -6.72
C LYS A 64 -9.11 7.85 -5.63
N PRO A 65 -8.95 9.04 -5.02
CA PRO A 65 -7.88 10.02 -5.20
C PRO A 65 -6.71 9.81 -4.21
N LEU A 66 -5.49 9.81 -4.76
CA LEU A 66 -4.22 9.66 -4.05
C LEU A 66 -4.01 10.64 -2.88
N ALA A 67 -4.63 11.83 -2.94
CA ALA A 67 -4.64 12.81 -1.87
C ALA A 67 -5.81 13.79 -2.06
N LEU A 68 -6.29 14.37 -0.96
CA LEU A 68 -7.36 15.38 -0.97
C LEU A 68 -6.89 16.77 -1.43
N THR A 69 -5.58 16.99 -1.68
CA THR A 69 -5.03 18.27 -2.14
C THR A 69 -3.86 18.08 -3.12
N LEU A 70 -3.78 18.95 -4.14
CA LEU A 70 -2.77 18.96 -5.24
C LEU A 70 -1.31 19.22 -4.80
N LYS A 71 -1.02 19.39 -3.50
CA LYS A 71 0.36 19.54 -2.99
C LYS A 71 1.05 18.17 -2.92
N MET A 72 1.30 17.60 -4.09
CA MET A 72 2.10 16.40 -4.27
C MET A 72 3.59 16.79 -4.23
N PRO A 73 4.43 16.17 -3.38
CA PRO A 73 5.84 16.55 -3.28
C PRO A 73 6.58 16.28 -4.60
N LYS A 74 7.41 17.24 -5.08
CA LYS A 74 8.16 17.16 -6.36
C LYS A 74 9.00 15.88 -6.56
N LYS A 75 9.34 15.17 -5.47
CA LYS A 75 10.05 13.88 -5.50
C LYS A 75 9.24 12.77 -6.20
N TRP A 76 7.91 12.91 -6.24
CA TRP A 76 6.97 11.91 -6.78
C TRP A 76 6.83 11.95 -8.30
N SER A 77 6.87 13.14 -8.93
CA SER A 77 6.63 13.28 -10.37
C SER A 77 7.68 12.57 -11.22
N LYS A 78 8.93 12.51 -10.75
CA LYS A 78 10.03 11.86 -11.47
C LYS A 78 9.95 10.34 -11.50
N ARG A 79 9.23 9.71 -10.57
CA ARG A 79 9.18 8.24 -10.45
C ARG A 79 7.94 7.63 -11.11
N LEU A 80 6.81 8.34 -11.12
CA LEU A 80 5.61 7.93 -11.84
C LEU A 80 5.70 8.14 -13.37
N ASN A 81 6.61 9.00 -13.84
CA ASN A 81 6.87 9.24 -15.26
C ASN A 81 7.98 8.36 -15.85
N LYS A 82 8.42 7.28 -15.18
CA LYS A 82 9.28 6.30 -15.83
C LYS A 82 8.39 5.33 -16.60
N PRO A 83 8.46 5.28 -17.95
CA PRO A 83 7.82 4.21 -18.68
C PRO A 83 8.39 2.88 -18.18
N ALA A 84 7.51 1.91 -17.93
CA ALA A 84 7.93 0.54 -17.65
C ALA A 84 8.78 0.06 -18.84
N SER A 85 10.06 -0.15 -18.59
CA SER A 85 10.99 -0.80 -19.52
C SER A 85 10.75 -2.29 -19.58
#